data_AF-T1BUF9-F1
#
_entry.id   AF-T1BUF9-F1
#
_cell.length_a   1.000
_cell.length_b   1.000
_cell.length_c   1.000
_cell.angle_alpha   90.00
_cell.angle_beta   90.00
_cell.angle_gamma   90.00
#
_symmetry.space_group_name_H-M   'P 1'
#
loop_
_entity.id
_entity.type
_entity.pdbx_description
1 polymer ?
#
loop_
_entity_poly.entity_id
_entity_poly.type
_entity_poly.pdbx_seq_one_letter_code
_entity_poly.pdbx_strand_id
1 'polypeptide(L)'
;MDPWTLSLIANPEMLTINQDPLGAQGIRLSQHGPLESWAKKLHNGDVAMAIFNRGGYGQYVAQDPSRKAYDIVINHGAFGQHVVASWIGLGLPERAVVRDIWNQRTLGEFNGSVSL
;
A
#
# COMPACT_ATOMS: atom_id res chain seq x y z
N MET A 1 -3.15 -20.81 -15.39
CA MET A 1 -2.82 -19.58 -14.64
C MET A 1 -1.31 -19.56 -14.49
N ASP A 2 -0.64 -18.47 -14.84
CA ASP A 2 0.82 -18.39 -14.73
C ASP A 2 1.26 -18.20 -13.27
N PRO A 3 2.52 -18.55 -12.93
CA PRO A 3 3.02 -18.46 -11.56
C PRO A 3 3.02 -17.05 -10.98
N TRP A 4 3.20 -16.02 -11.81
CA TRP A 4 3.21 -14.63 -11.35
C TRP A 4 1.81 -14.21 -10.91
N THR A 5 0.78 -14.46 -11.73
CA THR A 5 -0.62 -14.21 -11.36
C THR A 5 -1.00 -14.96 -10.09
N LEU A 6 -0.57 -16.22 -9.95
CA LEU A 6 -0.81 -17.01 -8.73
C LEU A 6 -0.16 -16.35 -7.50
N SER A 7 1.10 -15.91 -7.61
CA SER A 7 1.79 -15.24 -6.48
C SER A 7 1.11 -13.94 -6.05
N LEU A 8 0.46 -13.25 -6.99
CA LEU A 8 -0.25 -12.01 -6.69
C LEU A 8 -1.57 -12.29 -5.94
N ILE A 9 -2.40 -13.21 -6.45
CA ILE A 9 -3.74 -13.45 -5.90
C ILE A 9 -3.76 -14.42 -4.70
N ALA A 10 -2.75 -15.28 -4.58
CA ALA A 10 -2.67 -16.29 -3.54
C ALA A 10 -1.67 -15.93 -2.43
N ASN A 11 -1.26 -14.66 -2.31
CA ASN A 11 -0.38 -14.22 -1.23
C ASN A 11 -1.07 -14.45 0.14
N PRO A 12 -0.56 -15.37 0.99
CA PRO A 12 -1.23 -15.75 2.23
C PRO A 12 -1.31 -14.61 3.25
N GLU A 13 -0.34 -13.69 3.24
CA GLU A 13 -0.35 -12.53 4.14
C GLU A 13 -1.43 -11.51 3.75
N MET A 14 -1.61 -11.27 2.44
CA MET A 14 -2.72 -10.46 1.92
C MET A 14 -4.08 -11.10 2.22
N LEU A 15 -4.18 -12.43 2.05
CA LEU A 15 -5.41 -13.16 2.36
C LEU A 15 -5.73 -13.09 3.86
N THR A 16 -4.73 -13.16 4.74
CA THR A 16 -4.92 -13.04 6.19
C THR A 16 -5.47 -11.66 6.57
N ILE A 17 -4.96 -10.57 5.97
CA ILE A 17 -5.50 -9.22 6.18
C ILE A 17 -6.95 -9.10 5.68
N ASN A 18 -7.24 -9.68 4.51
CA ASN A 18 -8.58 -9.67 3.93
C ASN A 18 -9.58 -10.47 4.78
N GLN A 19 -9.17 -11.63 5.30
CA GLN A 19 -9.98 -12.55 6.09
C GLN A 19 -9.84 -12.34 7.60
N ASP A 20 -9.31 -11.19 8.04
CA ASP A 20 -9.12 -10.88 9.45
C ASP A 20 -10.47 -10.95 10.23
N PRO A 21 -10.54 -11.69 11.35
CA PRO A 21 -11.78 -11.96 12.07
C PRO A 21 -12.36 -10.75 12.79
N LEU A 22 -11.62 -9.64 12.94
CA LEU A 22 -12.19 -8.38 13.43
C LEU A 22 -13.28 -7.88 12.47
N GLY A 23 -13.23 -8.29 11.20
CA GLY A 23 -14.19 -7.86 10.18
C GLY A 23 -14.14 -6.36 9.89
N ALA A 24 -13.13 -5.65 10.41
CA ALA A 24 -12.98 -4.22 10.22
C ALA A 24 -12.64 -3.92 8.76
N GLN A 25 -13.30 -2.91 8.19
CA GLN A 25 -12.94 -2.38 6.89
C GLN A 25 -11.79 -1.38 7.04
N GLY A 26 -10.93 -1.32 6.03
CA GLY A 26 -9.91 -0.27 5.95
C GLY A 26 -10.54 1.12 5.80
N ILE A 27 -10.00 2.09 6.53
CA ILE A 27 -10.37 3.50 6.45
C ILE A 27 -9.28 4.27 5.70
N ARG A 28 -9.68 5.29 4.95
CA ARG A 28 -8.73 6.22 4.34
C ARG A 28 -8.23 7.19 5.41
N LEU A 29 -6.92 7.28 5.59
CA LEU A 29 -6.29 8.18 6.55
C LEU A 29 -5.98 9.54 5.94
N SER A 30 -5.45 9.56 4.72
CA SER A 30 -5.13 10.79 4.01
C SER A 30 -5.29 10.65 2.51
N GLN A 31 -5.48 11.80 1.85
CA GLN A 31 -5.43 11.91 0.41
C GLN A 31 -4.80 13.25 0.03
N HIS A 32 -3.73 13.20 -0.74
CA HIS A 32 -3.03 14.37 -1.29
C HIS A 32 -2.93 14.20 -2.80
N GLY A 33 -3.86 14.84 -3.52
CA GLY A 33 -3.99 14.66 -4.97
C GLY A 33 -4.19 13.18 -5.33
N PRO A 34 -3.28 12.57 -6.12
CA PRO A 34 -3.37 11.16 -6.50
C PRO A 34 -2.87 10.18 -5.44
N LEU A 35 -2.22 10.67 -4.38
CA LEU A 35 -1.68 9.82 -3.32
C LEU A 35 -2.74 9.60 -2.24
N GLU A 36 -2.94 8.34 -1.85
CA GLU A 36 -3.83 7.98 -0.75
C GLU A 36 -3.11 7.05 0.23
N SER A 37 -3.43 7.20 1.52
CA SER A 37 -3.06 6.24 2.54
C SER A 37 -4.30 5.67 3.22
N TRP A 38 -4.29 4.37 3.46
CA TRP A 38 -5.37 3.62 4.07
C TRP A 38 -4.82 2.76 5.21
N ALA A 39 -5.64 2.53 6.23
CA ALA A 39 -5.30 1.65 7.33
C ALA A 39 -6.48 0.77 7.73
N LYS A 40 -6.17 -0.47 8.07
CA LYS A 40 -7.10 -1.45 8.64
C LYS A 40 -6.52 -1.97 9.95
N LYS A 41 -7.26 -1.83 11.04
CA LYS A 41 -6.93 -2.51 12.31
C LYS A 41 -7.19 -4.01 12.15
N LEU A 42 -6.30 -4.82 12.72
CA LEU A 42 -6.38 -6.28 12.72
C LEU A 42 -6.74 -6.78 14.11
N HIS A 43 -7.29 -8.00 14.18
CA HIS A 43 -7.83 -8.56 15.42
C HIS A 43 -6.79 -8.70 16.55
N ASN A 44 -5.51 -8.84 16.18
CA ASN A 44 -4.39 -9.03 17.09
C ASN A 44 -3.78 -7.70 17.58
N GLY A 45 -4.31 -6.56 17.14
CA GLY A 45 -3.80 -5.23 17.48
C GLY A 45 -2.86 -4.61 16.44
N ASP A 46 -2.46 -5.38 15.42
CA ASP A 46 -1.67 -4.85 14.32
C ASP A 46 -2.49 -3.93 13.41
N VAL A 47 -1.81 -3.20 12.52
CA VAL A 47 -2.44 -2.38 11.49
C VAL A 47 -1.85 -2.72 10.13
N ALA A 48 -2.71 -3.08 9.19
CA ALA A 48 -2.37 -3.16 7.78
C ALA A 48 -2.51 -1.77 7.15
N MET A 49 -1.43 -1.26 6.55
CA MET A 49 -1.44 0.02 5.83
C MET A 49 -1.28 -0.20 4.33
N ALA A 50 -2.03 0.54 3.54
CA ALA A 50 -1.92 0.55 2.09
C ALA A 50 -1.68 1.98 1.60
N ILE A 51 -0.69 2.13 0.73
CA ILE A 51 -0.38 3.37 0.03
C ILE A 51 -0.74 3.18 -1.44
N PHE A 52 -1.52 4.11 -1.98
CA PHE A 52 -1.88 4.12 -3.38
C PHE A 52 -1.33 5.37 -4.05
N ASN A 53 -0.63 5.18 -5.15
CA ASN A 53 -0.38 6.23 -6.13
C ASN A 53 -1.34 6.02 -7.31
N ARG A 54 -2.42 6.79 -7.34
CA ARG A 54 -3.44 6.74 -8.40
C ARG A 54 -3.15 7.74 -9.53
N GLY A 55 -1.94 8.29 -9.58
CA GLY A 55 -1.53 9.25 -10.59
C GLY A 55 -1.27 8.52 -11.89
N GLY A 56 -2.11 8.74 -12.91
CA GLY A 56 -1.86 8.19 -14.23
C GLY A 56 -0.70 8.89 -14.94
N TYR A 57 -0.06 8.17 -15.88
CA TYR A 57 0.94 8.72 -16.80
C TYR A 57 0.47 10.02 -17.52
N GLY A 58 -0.85 10.24 -17.67
CA GLY A 58 -1.43 11.40 -18.36
C GLY A 58 -1.50 12.71 -17.56
N GLN A 59 -1.20 12.73 -16.26
CA GLN A 59 -1.15 14.00 -15.51
C GLN A 59 0.13 14.82 -15.82
N TYR A 60 1.13 14.20 -16.49
CA TYR A 60 2.37 14.84 -16.95
C TYR A 60 2.65 14.68 -18.46
N VAL A 61 1.89 13.85 -19.18
CA VAL A 61 2.08 13.64 -20.63
C VAL A 61 1.01 14.40 -21.41
N ALA A 62 1.29 15.68 -21.66
CA ALA A 62 0.86 16.25 -22.92
C ALA A 62 1.77 15.65 -24.02
N GLN A 63 1.16 15.22 -25.15
CA GLN A 63 1.77 15.09 -26.49
C GLN A 63 2.40 13.76 -27.00
N ASP A 64 1.85 12.57 -26.75
CA ASP A 64 2.07 11.46 -27.72
C ASP A 64 0.87 10.48 -27.81
N PRO A 65 0.08 10.52 -28.90
CA PRO A 65 -1.11 9.67 -29.08
C PRO A 65 -0.81 8.25 -29.58
N SER A 66 0.45 7.83 -29.76
CA SER A 66 0.79 6.57 -30.44
C SER A 66 0.95 5.33 -29.56
N ARG A 67 0.84 5.43 -28.22
CA ARG A 67 1.09 4.29 -27.31
C ARG A 67 -0.18 3.76 -26.65
N LYS A 68 -0.43 2.46 -26.77
CA LYS A 68 -1.44 1.72 -25.98
C LYS A 68 -0.79 1.17 -24.71
N ALA A 69 -1.34 1.47 -23.54
CA ALA A 69 -0.87 0.98 -22.25
C ALA A 69 -1.91 0.06 -21.60
N TYR A 70 -1.46 -1.07 -21.04
CA TYR A 70 -2.22 -1.94 -20.15
C TYR A 70 -1.68 -1.72 -18.72
N ASP A 71 -2.55 -1.53 -17.73
CA ASP A 71 -2.17 -1.16 -16.35
C ASP A 71 -2.89 -2.05 -15.31
N ILE A 72 -2.10 -2.76 -14.50
CA ILE A 72 -2.48 -3.33 -13.20
C ILE A 72 -1.32 -3.01 -12.27
N VAL A 73 -1.48 -1.98 -11.43
CA VAL A 73 -0.42 -1.50 -10.53
C VAL A 73 -0.99 -1.16 -9.15
N ILE A 74 -0.39 -1.73 -8.09
CA ILE A 74 -0.40 -1.15 -6.75
C ILE A 74 1.04 -0.73 -6.44
N ASN A 75 1.26 0.58 -6.47
CA ASN A 75 2.48 1.30 -6.14
C ASN A 75 3.69 1.12 -7.08
N HIS A 76 3.52 1.50 -8.36
CA HIS A 76 4.63 1.77 -9.28
C HIS A 76 4.28 2.96 -10.20
N GLY A 77 3.92 4.10 -9.60
CA GLY A 77 3.70 5.33 -10.36
C GLY A 77 4.97 5.73 -11.14
N ALA A 78 4.79 6.36 -12.31
CA ALA A 78 5.85 6.77 -13.24
C ALA A 78 6.92 7.71 -12.65
N PHE A 79 6.68 8.25 -11.45
CA PHE A 79 7.54 9.19 -10.75
C PHE A 79 7.72 8.69 -9.32
N GLY A 80 8.97 8.62 -8.86
CA GLY A 80 9.36 8.28 -7.50
C GLY A 80 8.90 9.34 -6.49
N GLN A 81 7.60 9.43 -6.30
CA GLN A 81 6.99 10.22 -5.23
C GLN A 81 7.30 9.47 -3.93
N HIS A 82 8.10 10.08 -3.05
CA HIS A 82 8.26 9.58 -1.68
C HIS A 82 6.90 9.62 -1.00
N VAL A 83 6.43 8.46 -0.52
CA VAL A 83 5.17 8.41 0.24
C VAL A 83 5.46 8.07 1.68
N VAL A 84 4.95 8.90 2.58
CA VAL A 84 5.07 8.71 4.01
C VAL A 84 3.82 8.02 4.55
N ALA A 85 4.00 6.84 5.13
CA ALA A 85 2.98 6.21 5.97
C ALA A 85 3.25 6.60 7.42
N SER A 86 2.32 7.34 8.03
CA SER A 86 2.33 7.66 9.46
C SER A 86 1.27 6.86 10.20
N TRP A 87 1.64 6.29 11.35
CA TRP A 87 0.72 5.59 12.25
C TRP A 87 0.47 6.34 13.57
N ILE A 88 0.97 7.57 13.68
CA ILE A 88 0.67 8.43 14.83
C ILE A 88 -0.85 8.63 14.90
N GLY A 89 -1.43 8.35 16.07
CA GLY A 89 -2.87 8.45 16.29
C GLY A 89 -3.70 7.23 15.86
N LEU A 90 -3.08 6.17 15.32
CA LEU A 90 -3.79 4.92 14.99
C LEU A 90 -3.98 3.97 16.19
N GLY A 91 -3.42 4.32 17.36
CA GLY A 91 -3.39 3.47 18.54
C GLY A 91 -2.24 2.45 18.53
N LEU A 92 -1.28 2.62 17.62
CA LEU A 92 -0.02 1.87 17.62
C LEU A 92 1.01 2.53 18.54
N PRO A 93 1.99 1.76 19.04
CA PRO A 93 3.16 2.33 19.72
C PRO A 93 3.93 3.29 18.78
N GLU A 94 4.66 4.24 19.37
CA GLU A 94 5.53 5.14 18.61
C GLU A 94 6.55 4.34 17.78
N ARG A 95 7.16 3.33 18.39
CA ARG A 95 8.06 2.39 17.71
C ARG A 95 7.33 1.15 17.25
N ALA A 96 7.40 0.86 15.95
CA ALA A 96 6.78 -0.31 15.34
C ALA A 96 7.71 -0.95 14.30
N VAL A 97 7.63 -2.28 14.19
CA VAL A 97 8.30 -3.03 13.12
C VAL A 97 7.43 -2.99 11.87
N VAL A 98 8.01 -2.59 10.74
CA VAL A 98 7.32 -2.50 9.45
C VAL A 98 7.72 -3.67 8.57
N ARG A 99 6.72 -4.35 8.00
CA ARG A 99 6.88 -5.46 7.04
C ARG A 99 6.21 -5.11 5.72
N ASP A 100 6.95 -5.27 4.63
CA ASP A 100 6.43 -5.25 3.27
C ASP A 100 5.80 -6.61 2.94
N ILE A 101 4.48 -6.63 2.79
CA ILE A 101 3.67 -7.81 2.53
C ILE A 101 3.76 -8.27 1.05
N TRP A 102 4.09 -7.36 0.13
CA TRP A 102 4.23 -7.67 -1.29
C TRP A 102 5.55 -8.36 -1.58
N ASN A 103 6.64 -7.85 -0.99
CA ASN A 103 7.97 -8.45 -1.10
C ASN A 103 8.30 -9.44 0.03
N GLN A 104 7.34 -9.70 0.93
CA GLN A 104 7.47 -10.60 2.09
C GLN A 104 8.72 -10.33 2.94
N ARG A 105 9.08 -9.05 3.10
CA ARG A 105 10.33 -8.61 3.70
C ARG A 105 10.08 -7.66 4.87
N THR A 106 10.75 -7.91 5.98
CA THR A 106 10.79 -6.94 7.09
C THR A 106 11.73 -5.79 6.73
N LEU A 107 11.21 -4.56 6.79
CA LEU A 107 11.97 -3.34 6.47
C LEU A 107 12.79 -2.86 7.67
N GLY A 108 12.31 -3.12 8.90
CA GLY A 108 12.98 -2.75 10.15
C GLY A 108 12.02 -2.12 11.15
N GLU A 109 12.58 -1.54 12.21
CA GLU A 109 11.84 -0.77 13.21
C GLU A 109 11.89 0.72 12.86
N PHE A 110 10.74 1.39 12.99
CA PHE A 110 10.58 2.80 12.64
C PHE A 110 9.84 3.53 13.76
N ASN A 111 10.00 4.85 13.81
CA ASN A 111 9.37 5.71 14.82
C ASN A 111 8.28 6.60 14.19
N GLY A 112 7.02 6.28 14.46
CA GLY A 112 5.82 7.03 14.07
C GLY A 112 5.49 7.05 12.58
N SER A 113 6.48 6.83 11.72
CA SER A 113 6.30 6.82 10.26
C SER A 113 7.42 6.07 9.52
N VAL A 114 7.13 5.68 8.28
CA VAL A 114 8.10 5.16 7.30
C VAL A 114 7.91 5.89 5.97
N SER A 115 9.02 6.23 5.31
CA SER A 115 9.01 6.73 3.93
C SER A 115 9.37 5.58 2.99
N LEU A 116 8.53 5.38 1.98
CA LEU A 116 8.70 4.40 0.91
C LEU A 116 8.93 5.10 -0.44
#